data_AF-A0A1B6HSB0-F1
#
_entry.id   AF-A0A1B6HSB0-F1
#
_cell.length_a   1.000
_cell.length_b   1.000
_cell.length_c   1.000
_cell.angle_alpha   90.00
_cell.angle_beta   90.00
_cell.angle_gamma   90.00
#
_symmetry.space_group_name_H-M   'P 1'
#
loop_
_entity.id
_entity.type
_entity.pdbx_description
1 polymer ?
#
loop_
_entity_poly.entity_id
_entity_poly.type
_entity_poly.pdbx_seq_one_letter_code
_entity_poly.pdbx_strand_id
1 'polypeptide(L)'
;MEGFDDAGLFFSDNFGDEQQSAGQVNLKAVKRKFKEFLRQFHEGNFNYKYRDALKRQYNLGQYWLEINIEDLASFDENLADKLYKQPTEHLPVFEEAAREVADEITAPRPEGEEHVEDIQILLNSDALPTSLRNVKSEQVSRLVKIPGIIVSASGIRAKAIQISIQCRSCRTVVPNLPVRP
;
A
#
# COMPACT_ATOMS: atom_id res chain seq x y z
N MET A 1 -19.30 30.61 -21.36
CA MET A 1 -19.02 31.34 -20.11
C MET A 1 -19.16 30.32 -18.99
N GLU A 2 -18.21 29.38 -18.90
CA GLU A 2 -18.18 28.31 -17.90
C GLU A 2 -16.72 28.21 -17.47
N GLY A 3 -16.42 28.46 -16.21
CA GLY A 3 -15.03 28.57 -15.74
C GLY A 3 -14.82 29.39 -14.46
N PHE A 4 -15.89 29.78 -13.75
CA PHE A 4 -15.79 30.50 -12.47
C PHE A 4 -16.12 29.65 -11.23
N ASP A 5 -16.50 28.37 -11.41
CA ASP A 5 -17.11 27.58 -10.33
C ASP A 5 -16.21 26.53 -9.65
N ASP A 6 -14.96 26.35 -10.08
CA ASP A 6 -14.04 25.45 -9.37
C ASP A 6 -13.19 26.26 -8.39
N ALA A 7 -13.84 26.74 -7.33
CA ALA A 7 -13.15 27.26 -6.17
C ALA A 7 -12.39 26.09 -5.53
N GLY A 8 -11.11 25.94 -5.88
CA GLY A 8 -10.24 24.93 -5.30
C GLY A 8 -10.39 24.92 -3.78
N LEU A 9 -10.90 23.82 -3.23
CA LEU A 9 -11.04 23.66 -1.79
C LEU A 9 -9.66 23.32 -1.23
N PHE A 10 -8.94 24.34 -0.80
CA PHE A 10 -7.66 24.18 -0.11
C PHE A 10 -7.92 24.07 1.39
N PHE A 11 -7.53 22.95 1.98
CA PHE A 11 -7.58 22.76 3.41
C PHE A 11 -6.19 23.04 4.00
N SER A 12 -6.06 24.11 4.78
CA SER A 12 -4.88 24.34 5.62
C SER A 12 -5.17 23.83 7.03
N ASP A 13 -4.55 22.73 7.41
CA ASP A 13 -4.70 22.12 8.74
C ASP A 13 -3.94 22.97 9.78
N ASN A 14 -4.55 24.07 10.22
CA ASN A 14 -3.89 25.06 11.10
C ASN A 14 -4.20 24.86 12.59
N PHE A 15 -5.08 23.93 12.93
CA PHE A 15 -5.39 23.53 14.30
C PHE A 15 -5.68 22.03 14.31
N GLY A 16 -4.93 21.28 15.13
CA GLY A 16 -5.17 19.85 15.33
C GLY A 16 -6.53 19.65 15.98
N ASP A 17 -7.55 19.47 15.17
CA ASP A 17 -8.91 19.26 15.65
C ASP A 17 -9.16 17.76 15.85
N GLU A 18 -9.50 17.38 17.08
CA GLU A 18 -9.74 16.02 17.57
C GLU A 18 -11.03 15.39 17.01
N GLN A 19 -11.54 15.90 15.87
CA GLN A 19 -12.75 15.44 15.20
C GLN A 19 -12.48 14.71 13.88
N GLN A 20 -11.35 14.02 13.79
CA GLN A 20 -11.24 12.91 12.85
C GLN A 20 -12.00 11.72 13.42
N SER A 21 -12.92 11.15 12.64
CA SER A 21 -13.56 9.87 12.96
C SER A 21 -12.51 8.87 13.46
N ALA A 22 -12.75 8.23 14.61
CA ALA A 22 -11.72 7.43 15.31
C ALA A 22 -11.02 6.39 14.41
N GLY A 23 -11.69 5.93 13.34
CA GLY A 23 -11.10 5.09 12.30
C GLY A 23 -10.04 5.79 11.44
N GLN A 24 -10.26 7.02 10.98
CA GLN A 24 -9.29 7.78 10.17
C GLN A 24 -8.05 8.19 10.97
N VAL A 25 -8.21 8.53 12.26
CA VAL A 25 -7.08 8.80 13.17
C VAL A 25 -6.18 7.56 13.29
N ASN A 26 -6.78 6.37 13.39
CA ASN A 26 -6.06 5.11 13.51
C ASN A 26 -5.30 4.78 12.22
N LEU A 27 -5.90 4.99 11.04
CA LEU A 27 -5.22 4.75 9.75
C LEU A 27 -4.03 5.68 9.54
N LYS A 28 -4.14 6.97 9.86
CA LYS A 28 -3.02 7.93 9.77
C LYS A 28 -1.89 7.56 10.74
N ALA A 29 -2.23 7.14 11.95
CA ALA A 29 -1.24 6.67 12.93
C ALA A 29 -0.55 5.38 12.47
N VAL A 30 -1.30 4.43 11.90
CA VAL A 30 -0.78 3.18 11.34
C VAL A 30 0.13 3.45 10.14
N LYS A 31 -0.24 4.38 9.25
CA LYS A 31 0.59 4.84 8.13
C LYS A 31 1.93 5.39 8.60
N ARG A 32 1.93 6.23 9.64
CA ARG A 32 3.16 6.76 10.25
C ARG A 32 4.05 5.64 10.78
N LYS A 33 3.47 4.63 11.43
CA LYS A 33 4.22 3.47 11.92
C LYS A 33 4.83 2.64 10.79
N PHE A 34 4.09 2.41 9.69
CA PHE A 34 4.65 1.74 8.52
C PHE A 34 5.81 2.53 7.89
N LYS A 35 5.68 3.86 7.85
CA LYS A 35 6.74 4.76 7.39
C LYS A 35 7.98 4.70 8.29
N GLU A 36 7.78 4.67 9.60
CA GLU A 36 8.85 4.49 10.59
C GLU A 36 9.53 3.12 10.43
N PHE A 37 8.75 2.04 10.24
CA PHE A 37 9.28 0.71 9.97
C PHE A 37 10.20 0.68 8.74
N LEU A 38 9.76 1.20 7.59
CA LEU A 38 10.58 1.23 6.37
C LEU A 38 11.87 2.04 6.51
N ARG A 39 11.88 3.05 7.41
CA ARG A 39 13.04 3.92 7.65
C ARG A 39 14.00 3.37 8.71
N GLN A 40 13.46 2.83 9.80
CA GLN A 40 14.22 2.47 11.00
C GLN A 40 14.63 1.01 11.04
N PHE A 41 13.96 0.13 10.29
CA PHE A 41 14.27 -1.29 10.33
C PHE A 41 15.71 -1.54 9.84
N HIS A 42 16.53 -2.06 10.75
CA HIS A 42 17.91 -2.43 10.50
C HIS A 42 18.18 -3.83 11.06
N GLU A 43 18.85 -4.67 10.28
CA GLU A 43 19.35 -5.96 10.76
C GLU A 43 20.86 -5.85 11.02
N GLY A 44 21.31 -6.23 12.22
CA GLY A 44 22.73 -6.30 12.57
C GLY A 44 23.48 -4.96 12.45
N ASN A 45 24.61 -4.96 11.74
CA ASN A 45 25.58 -3.85 11.61
C ASN A 45 25.07 -2.69 10.74
N PHE A 46 23.94 -2.07 11.09
CA PHE A 46 23.39 -0.87 10.41
C PHE A 46 23.01 -1.07 8.94
N ASN A 47 22.65 -2.29 8.54
CA ASN A 47 22.16 -2.53 7.17
C ASN A 47 20.65 -2.27 7.10
N TYR A 48 20.24 -1.27 6.31
CA TYR A 48 18.84 -0.91 6.11
C TYR A 48 18.25 -1.70 4.94
N LYS A 49 17.96 -2.97 5.19
CA LYS A 49 17.43 -3.94 4.22
C LYS A 49 16.34 -3.37 3.31
N TYR A 50 15.27 -2.82 3.88
CA TYR A 50 14.11 -2.33 3.12
C TYR A 50 14.37 -1.01 2.40
N ARG A 51 15.12 -0.10 3.03
CA ARG A 51 15.46 1.20 2.45
C ARG A 51 16.34 1.04 1.20
N ASP A 52 17.39 0.22 1.33
CA ASP A 52 18.35 -0.01 0.26
C ASP A 52 17.73 -0.86 -0.87
N ALA A 53 16.90 -1.84 -0.51
CA ALA A 53 16.09 -2.58 -1.47
C ALA A 53 15.17 -1.65 -2.25
N LEU A 54 14.39 -0.81 -1.56
CA LEU A 54 13.46 0.12 -2.21
C LEU A 54 14.20 1.07 -3.17
N LYS A 55 15.31 1.67 -2.74
CA LYS A 55 16.11 2.57 -3.59
C LYS A 55 16.65 1.85 -4.84
N ARG A 56 17.21 0.66 -4.66
CA ARG A 56 17.75 -0.15 -5.76
C ARG A 56 16.66 -0.50 -6.76
N GLN A 57 15.50 -0.92 -6.27
CA GLN A 57 14.40 -1.44 -7.05
C GLN A 57 13.71 -0.33 -7.86
N TYR A 58 13.53 0.83 -7.23
CA TYR A 58 13.06 2.04 -7.90
C TYR A 58 13.99 2.47 -9.03
N ASN A 59 15.30 2.52 -8.79
CA ASN A 59 16.29 2.88 -9.83
C ASN A 59 16.34 1.87 -11.01
N LEU A 60 15.88 0.64 -10.80
CA LEU A 60 15.77 -0.39 -11.83
C LEU A 60 14.44 -0.34 -12.58
N GLY A 61 13.53 0.59 -12.25
CA GLY A 61 12.18 0.65 -12.80
C GLY A 61 11.29 -0.52 -12.37
N GLN A 62 11.63 -1.17 -11.27
CA GLN A 62 10.84 -2.25 -10.69
C GLN A 62 10.09 -1.69 -9.47
N TYR A 63 8.76 -1.62 -9.54
CA TYR A 63 7.94 -0.97 -8.51
C TYR A 63 7.33 -1.99 -7.54
N TRP A 64 8.16 -2.84 -6.96
CA TRP A 64 7.72 -3.80 -5.94
C TRP A 64 8.73 -3.88 -4.79
N LEU A 65 8.24 -4.18 -3.59
CA LEU A 65 9.08 -4.40 -2.41
C LEU A 65 8.63 -5.67 -1.69
N GLU A 66 9.57 -6.59 -1.46
CA GLU A 66 9.33 -7.80 -0.67
C GLU A 66 9.62 -7.53 0.82
N ILE A 67 8.65 -7.85 1.68
CA ILE A 67 8.68 -7.58 3.12
C ILE A 67 8.39 -8.86 3.87
N ASN A 68 9.24 -9.17 4.85
CA ASN A 68 8.98 -10.27 5.76
C ASN A 68 8.04 -9.82 6.89
N ILE A 69 6.97 -10.58 7.13
CA ILE A 69 6.04 -10.32 8.24
C ILE A 69 6.71 -10.54 9.61
N GLU A 70 7.69 -11.45 9.72
CA GLU A 70 8.42 -11.64 10.99
C GLU A 70 9.24 -10.39 11.39
N ASP A 71 9.79 -9.69 10.40
CA ASP A 71 10.51 -8.43 10.60
C ASP A 71 9.56 -7.34 11.11
N LEU A 72 8.35 -7.28 10.55
CA LEU A 72 7.30 -6.37 11.00
C LEU A 72 6.86 -6.69 12.44
N ALA A 73 6.69 -7.97 12.77
CA ALA A 73 6.32 -8.42 14.10
C ALA A 73 7.40 -8.11 15.14
N SER A 74 8.68 -8.18 14.75
CA SER A 74 9.81 -7.81 15.62
C SER A 74 9.88 -6.31 15.92
N PHE A 75 9.38 -5.46 15.01
CA PHE A 75 9.34 -4.02 15.22
C PHE A 75 8.10 -3.57 16.01
N ASP A 76 6.91 -3.98 15.60
CA ASP A 76 5.65 -3.73 16.32
C ASP A 76 4.70 -4.91 16.16
N GLU A 77 4.57 -5.71 17.22
CA GLU A 77 3.70 -6.87 17.28
C GLU A 77 2.24 -6.49 16.95
N ASN A 78 1.76 -5.34 17.43
CA ASN A 78 0.38 -4.91 17.20
C ASN A 78 0.10 -4.60 15.73
N LEU A 79 1.11 -4.11 15.01
CA LEU A 79 1.00 -3.77 13.61
C LEU A 79 0.92 -5.03 12.74
N ALA A 80 1.76 -6.02 13.03
CA ALA A 80 1.71 -7.33 12.41
C ALA A 80 0.36 -8.02 12.68
N ASP A 81 -0.13 -7.97 13.92
CA ASP A 81 -1.41 -8.56 14.31
C ASP A 81 -2.60 -7.96 13.55
N LYS A 82 -2.59 -6.64 13.37
CA LYS A 82 -3.57 -5.91 12.56
C LYS A 82 -3.50 -6.33 11.09
N LEU A 83 -2.29 -6.43 10.53
CA LEU A 83 -2.09 -6.86 9.15
C LEU A 83 -2.60 -8.30 8.92
N TYR A 84 -2.39 -9.21 9.87
CA TYR A 84 -2.92 -10.58 9.80
C TYR A 84 -4.45 -10.64 9.84
N LYS A 85 -5.09 -9.80 10.68
CA LYS A 85 -6.54 -9.79 10.89
C LYS A 85 -7.30 -9.05 9.78
N GLN A 86 -6.76 -7.95 9.25
CA GLN A 86 -7.42 -7.06 8.29
C GLN A 86 -6.45 -6.62 7.18
N PRO A 87 -5.96 -7.54 6.33
CA PRO A 87 -5.00 -7.20 5.28
C PRO A 87 -5.56 -6.24 4.23
N THR A 88 -6.87 -6.32 3.93
CA THR A 88 -7.52 -5.50 2.89
C THR A 88 -7.49 -4.00 3.16
N GLU A 89 -7.50 -3.61 4.44
CA GLU A 89 -7.47 -2.20 4.84
C GLU A 89 -6.04 -1.72 5.09
N HIS A 90 -5.17 -2.58 5.63
CA HIS A 90 -3.80 -2.20 6.01
C HIS A 90 -2.79 -2.27 4.86
N LEU A 91 -2.97 -3.16 3.89
CA LEU A 91 -2.09 -3.29 2.73
C LEU A 91 -2.07 -2.02 1.85
N PRO A 92 -3.20 -1.41 1.44
CA PRO A 92 -3.14 -0.17 0.65
C PRO A 92 -2.51 0.99 1.42
N VAL A 93 -2.74 1.08 2.74
CA VAL A 93 -2.09 2.09 3.60
C VAL A 93 -0.58 1.87 3.64
N PHE A 94 -0.14 0.61 3.59
CA PHE A 94 1.27 0.27 3.55
C PHE A 94 1.90 0.65 2.19
N GLU A 95 1.22 0.38 1.08
CA GLU A 95 1.65 0.81 -0.27
C GLU A 95 1.77 2.33 -0.38
N GLU A 96 0.82 3.07 0.20
CA GLU A 96 0.92 4.52 0.31
C GLU A 96 2.12 4.99 1.14
N ALA A 97 2.39 4.34 2.28
CA ALA A 97 3.55 4.65 3.11
C ALA A 97 4.87 4.36 2.35
N ALA A 98 4.92 3.26 1.59
CA ALA A 98 6.06 2.93 0.75
C ALA A 98 6.27 3.96 -0.37
N ARG A 99 5.20 4.43 -1.01
CA ARG A 99 5.26 5.50 -2.02
C ARG A 99 5.87 6.79 -1.45
N GLU A 100 5.43 7.22 -0.27
CA GLU A 100 6.00 8.41 0.38
C GLU A 100 7.47 8.23 0.76
N VAL A 101 7.85 7.06 1.27
CA VAL A 101 9.24 6.76 1.62
C VAL A 101 10.13 6.70 0.38
N ALA A 102 9.61 6.16 -0.72
CA ALA A 102 10.30 6.14 -2.00
C ALA A 102 10.59 7.54 -2.50
N ASP A 103 9.61 8.45 -2.39
CA ASP A 103 9.76 9.84 -2.80
C ASP A 103 10.91 10.53 -2.06
N GLU A 104 10.96 10.37 -0.74
CA GLU A 104 11.99 10.96 0.11
C GLU A 104 13.40 10.40 -0.16
N ILE A 105 13.52 9.11 -0.49
CA ILE A 105 14.82 8.45 -0.71
C ILE A 105 15.38 8.72 -2.11
N THR A 106 14.50 8.91 -3.09
CA THR A 106 14.88 9.06 -4.51
C THR A 106 15.09 10.52 -4.91
N ALA A 107 14.76 11.48 -4.05
CA ALA A 107 15.09 12.88 -4.25
C ALA A 107 16.61 13.15 -4.12
N PRO A 108 17.26 13.88 -5.05
CA PRO A 108 16.73 14.47 -6.30
C PRO A 108 16.71 13.46 -7.45
N ARG A 109 15.58 13.41 -8.16
CA ARG A 109 15.42 12.57 -9.36
C ARG A 109 15.93 13.29 -10.61
N PRO A 110 16.39 12.56 -11.64
CA PRO A 110 16.68 13.13 -12.95
C PRO A 110 15.41 13.75 -13.57
N GLU A 111 15.59 14.81 -14.35
CA GLU A 111 14.49 15.50 -15.06
C GLU A 111 13.76 14.51 -15.99
N GLY A 112 12.47 14.26 -15.71
CA GLY A 112 11.62 13.34 -16.49
C GLY A 112 10.78 12.35 -15.65
N GLU A 113 11.17 12.08 -14.40
CA GLU A 113 10.46 11.16 -13.48
C GLU A 113 9.94 11.89 -12.22
N GLU A 114 9.25 13.00 -12.43
CA GLU A 114 8.68 13.79 -11.33
C GLU A 114 7.52 13.05 -10.62
N HIS A 115 6.79 12.20 -11.34
CA HIS A 115 5.68 11.44 -10.77
C HIS A 115 6.19 10.16 -10.10
N VAL A 116 5.81 9.96 -8.84
CA VAL A 116 6.11 8.74 -8.09
C VAL A 116 5.15 7.64 -8.56
N GLU A 117 5.70 6.55 -9.06
CA GLU A 117 4.91 5.38 -9.42
C GLU A 117 4.41 4.63 -8.17
N ASP A 118 3.33 3.87 -8.36
CA ASP A 118 2.75 3.04 -7.31
C ASP A 118 3.64 1.83 -7.00
N ILE A 119 3.95 1.61 -5.72
CA ILE A 119 4.76 0.49 -5.28
C ILE A 119 3.86 -0.62 -4.76
N GLN A 120 4.02 -1.81 -5.35
CA GLN A 120 3.34 -3.02 -4.88
C GLN A 120 4.13 -3.66 -3.74
N ILE A 121 3.46 -3.97 -2.63
CA ILE A 121 4.08 -4.68 -1.52
C ILE A 121 3.83 -6.18 -1.64
N LEU A 122 4.92 -6.95 -1.61
CA LEU A 122 4.92 -8.40 -1.57
C LEU A 122 5.22 -8.84 -0.14
N LEU A 123 4.37 -9.71 0.41
CA LEU A 123 4.54 -10.23 1.76
C LEU A 123 5.15 -11.63 1.69
N ASN A 124 6.22 -11.83 2.44
CA ASN A 124 6.83 -13.12 2.69
C ASN A 124 6.70 -13.47 4.19
N SER A 125 6.66 -14.75 4.50
CA SER A 125 6.61 -15.24 5.88
C SER A 125 7.21 -16.63 5.96
N ASP A 126 7.99 -16.88 7.00
CA ASP A 126 8.57 -18.17 7.36
C ASP A 126 7.62 -19.05 8.21
N ALA A 127 6.39 -18.58 8.45
CA ALA A 127 5.39 -19.34 9.21
C ALA A 127 5.09 -20.73 8.57
N LEU A 128 4.66 -21.66 9.43
CA LEU A 128 4.29 -23.01 8.98
C LEU A 128 3.07 -22.95 8.05
N PRO A 129 3.14 -23.57 6.86
CA PRO A 129 2.05 -23.55 5.91
C PRO A 129 0.87 -24.39 6.43
N THR A 130 -0.34 -23.88 6.25
CA THR A 130 -1.59 -24.56 6.61
C THR A 130 -2.03 -25.46 5.46
N SER A 131 -2.40 -26.72 5.77
CA SER A 131 -2.97 -27.64 4.78
C SER A 131 -4.28 -27.08 4.21
N LEU A 132 -4.47 -27.19 2.89
CA LEU A 132 -5.70 -26.74 2.21
C LEU A 132 -6.98 -27.32 2.84
N ARG A 133 -6.91 -28.54 3.40
CA ARG A 133 -8.05 -29.20 4.06
C ARG A 133 -8.45 -28.55 5.38
N ASN A 134 -7.56 -27.78 5.99
CA ASN A 134 -7.77 -27.12 7.28
C ASN A 134 -8.29 -25.68 7.12
N VAL A 135 -8.48 -25.19 5.89
CA VAL A 135 -9.01 -23.85 5.64
C VAL A 135 -10.51 -23.83 5.92
N LYS A 136 -10.91 -23.10 6.96
CA LYS A 136 -12.30 -22.98 7.43
C LYS A 136 -12.79 -21.54 7.36
N SER A 137 -14.09 -21.34 7.57
CA SER A 137 -14.75 -20.02 7.57
C SER A 137 -14.13 -19.02 8.56
N GLU A 138 -13.48 -19.49 9.63
CA GLU A 138 -12.77 -18.64 10.60
C GLU A 138 -11.57 -17.89 10.01
N GLN A 139 -11.01 -18.38 8.89
CA GLN A 139 -9.88 -17.78 8.19
C GLN A 139 -10.31 -16.84 7.06
N VAL A 140 -11.62 -16.61 6.89
CA VAL A 140 -12.14 -15.67 5.89
C VAL A 140 -11.65 -14.26 6.21
N SER A 141 -11.19 -13.56 5.17
CA SER A 141 -10.62 -12.20 5.24
C SER A 141 -9.34 -12.07 6.07
N ARG A 142 -8.62 -13.18 6.32
CA ARG A 142 -7.32 -13.19 7.00
C ARG A 142 -6.21 -13.68 6.08
N LEU A 143 -4.97 -13.32 6.39
CA LEU A 143 -3.80 -13.85 5.68
C LEU A 143 -3.59 -15.34 6.02
N VAL A 144 -3.40 -16.16 5.00
CA VAL A 144 -3.12 -17.59 5.12
C VAL A 144 -1.99 -18.00 4.18
N LYS A 145 -1.14 -18.92 4.64
CA LYS A 145 -0.07 -19.54 3.84
C LYS A 145 -0.46 -20.98 3.56
N ILE A 146 -0.58 -21.36 2.28
CA ILE A 146 -1.04 -22.69 1.86
C ILE A 146 -0.03 -23.29 0.88
N PRO A 147 0.42 -24.55 1.07
CA PRO A 147 1.28 -25.22 0.11
C PRO A 147 0.44 -25.90 -0.99
N GLY A 148 0.95 -25.94 -2.22
CA GLY A 148 0.23 -26.57 -3.34
C GLY A 148 1.07 -26.72 -4.61
N ILE A 149 0.49 -27.40 -5.60
CA ILE A 149 1.08 -27.57 -6.94
C ILE A 149 0.18 -26.87 -7.96
N ILE A 150 0.77 -26.06 -8.83
CA ILE A 150 0.04 -25.32 -9.87
C ILE A 150 -0.22 -26.27 -11.06
N VAL A 151 -1.49 -26.53 -11.37
CA VAL A 151 -1.90 -27.42 -12.48
C VAL A 151 -2.16 -26.62 -13.77
N SER A 152 -2.68 -25.40 -13.65
CA SER A 152 -2.94 -24.51 -14.78
C SER A 152 -3.02 -23.06 -14.30
N ALA A 153 -2.73 -22.12 -15.20
CA ALA A 153 -2.89 -20.68 -14.98
C ALA A 153 -3.67 -20.08 -16.16
N SER A 154 -4.56 -19.12 -15.88
CA SER A 154 -5.28 -18.38 -16.92
C SER A 154 -4.35 -17.42 -17.66
N GLY A 155 -4.66 -17.12 -18.93
CA GLY A 155 -3.93 -16.10 -19.69
C GLY A 155 -4.07 -14.68 -19.11
N ILE A 156 -3.16 -13.81 -19.52
CA ILE A 156 -3.08 -12.41 -19.07
C ILE A 156 -4.35 -11.66 -19.50
N ARG A 157 -4.95 -10.90 -18.58
CA ARG A 157 -6.10 -10.03 -18.83
C ARG A 157 -5.82 -8.64 -18.28
N ALA A 158 -6.17 -7.61 -19.04
CA ALA A 158 -6.09 -6.24 -18.58
C ALA A 158 -7.22 -5.94 -17.58
N LYS A 159 -6.91 -5.20 -16.51
CA LYS A 159 -7.86 -4.76 -15.51
C LYS A 159 -7.62 -3.28 -15.20
N ALA A 160 -8.68 -2.48 -15.27
CA ALA A 160 -8.59 -1.04 -14.97
C ALA A 160 -8.63 -0.80 -13.45
N ILE A 161 -7.77 0.10 -12.97
CA ILE A 161 -7.71 0.55 -11.57
C ILE A 161 -8.57 1.80 -11.37
N GLN A 162 -8.50 2.74 -12.32
CA GLN A 162 -9.28 3.97 -12.34
C GLN A 162 -9.96 4.12 -13.69
N ILE A 163 -11.22 4.57 -13.68
CA ILE A 163 -11.99 4.86 -14.89
C ILE A 163 -12.62 6.24 -14.80
N SER A 164 -12.77 6.90 -15.94
CA SER A 164 -13.62 8.08 -16.07
C SER A 164 -14.89 7.67 -16.81
N ILE A 165 -16.04 8.09 -16.29
CA ILE A 165 -17.34 7.78 -16.89
C ILE A 165 -18.01 9.07 -17.37
N GLN A 166 -18.68 9.00 -18.51
CA GLN A 166 -19.43 10.11 -19.07
C GLN A 166 -20.91 9.75 -19.16
N CYS A 167 -21.77 10.59 -18.60
CA CYS A 167 -23.21 10.43 -18.74
C CYS A 167 -23.64 10.70 -20.18
N ARG A 168 -24.41 9.80 -20.80
CA ARG A 168 -24.88 9.94 -22.18
C ARG A 168 -25.85 11.11 -22.37
N SER A 169 -26.65 11.45 -21.36
CA SER A 169 -27.72 12.47 -21.46
C SER A 169 -27.21 13.88 -21.16
N CYS A 170 -26.50 14.08 -20.05
CA CYS A 170 -26.02 15.40 -19.63
C CYS A 170 -24.55 15.68 -20.04
N ARG A 171 -23.85 14.73 -20.64
CA ARG A 171 -22.43 14.80 -21.04
C ARG A 171 -21.44 15.10 -19.92
N THR A 172 -21.89 15.20 -18.67
CA THR A 172 -21.05 15.36 -17.48
C THR A 172 -20.10 14.18 -17.35
N VAL A 173 -18.81 14.48 -17.14
CA VAL A 173 -17.76 13.50 -16.92
C VAL A 173 -17.48 13.44 -15.42
N VAL A 174 -17.47 12.23 -14.85
CA VAL A 174 -16.97 11.98 -13.50
C VAL A 174 -15.56 11.38 -13.66
N PRO A 175 -14.50 12.17 -13.43
CA PRO A 175 -13.13 11.68 -13.51
C PRO A 175 -12.78 10.82 -12.29
N ASN A 176 -11.78 9.93 -12.46
CA ASN A 176 -11.10 9.20 -11.38
C ASN A 176 -11.99 8.36 -10.46
N LEU A 177 -12.91 7.58 -11.04
CA LEU A 177 -13.67 6.59 -10.28
C LEU A 177 -12.77 5.37 -9.96
N PRO A 178 -12.51 5.04 -8.69
CA PRO A 178 -11.73 3.87 -8.32
C PRO A 178 -12.55 2.61 -8.55
N VAL A 179 -12.01 1.66 -9.33
CA VAL A 179 -12.61 0.34 -9.53
C VAL A 179 -11.98 -0.61 -8.53
N ARG A 180 -12.79 -1.24 -7.69
CA ARG A 180 -12.27 -2.25 -6.75
C ARG A 180 -11.70 -3.44 -7.52
N PRO A 181 -10.52 -3.94 -7.14
CA PRO A 181 -10.00 -5.21 -7.66
C PRO A 181 -10.90 -6.38 -7.26
#